data_AF-A0A942BCX6-F1
#
_entry.id   AF-A0A942BCX6-F1
#
_cell.length_a   1.000
_cell.length_b   1.000
_cell.length_c   1.000
_cell.angle_alpha   90.00
_cell.angle_beta   90.00
_cell.angle_gamma   90.00
#
_symmetry.space_group_name_H-M   'P 1'
#
loop_
_entity.id
_entity.type
_entity.pdbx_description
1 polymer ?
#
loop_
_entity_poly.entity_id
_entity_poly.type
_entity_poly.pdbx_seq_one_letter_code
_entity_poly.pdbx_strand_id
1 'polypeptide(L)'
;MLTAVRSFFLSACLLLACLAFAGPVELRAKLEKAQTSGQYDSLVPELNKTLGGDWKAVTSGEERTTNWQDRQTDALIQLDNLVAVEAGAKGDVKDPKAEAAQIVAKPEYHDTGVASNKNWLSATFERAGRFIGEWFNNLWKRLFGDSRAQLPQSSFGAINFQPIVWTVLVAGLLGFAYYAVTRFRWTFNRKVKAGGLLQDDEPDRTADEWITRSEELSANQQYREAVRCLYLACLVKFDEANVMRFRRGETNWEHLWRFDASPRKPAGLDLATPTRAFDVIWYGRRTEGQPDVDRFREFYNQVVAATAKAKAA
;
A
#
# COMPACT_ATOMS: atom_id res chain seq x y z
N MET A 1 -50.91 34.29 0.19
CA MET A 1 -50.78 33.75 -1.17
C MET A 1 -49.34 33.38 -1.54
N LEU A 2 -48.31 34.19 -1.24
CA LEU A 2 -46.90 33.87 -1.58
C LEU A 2 -46.31 32.63 -0.88
N THR A 3 -46.76 32.28 0.32
CA THR A 3 -46.27 31.11 1.06
C THR A 3 -46.78 29.78 0.48
N ALA A 4 -48.03 29.75 0.00
CA ALA A 4 -48.63 28.56 -0.61
C ALA A 4 -48.00 28.23 -1.98
N VAL A 5 -47.59 29.24 -2.75
CA VAL A 5 -46.91 29.04 -4.04
C VAL A 5 -45.49 28.50 -3.85
N ARG A 6 -44.77 28.93 -2.80
CA ARG A 6 -43.43 28.41 -2.48
C ARG A 6 -43.45 26.96 -2.00
N SER A 7 -44.43 26.56 -1.18
CA SER A 7 -44.57 25.16 -0.76
C SER A 7 -44.94 24.24 -1.92
N PHE A 8 -45.75 24.72 -2.88
CA PHE A 8 -46.11 23.94 -4.07
C PHE A 8 -44.92 23.75 -5.01
N PHE A 9 -44.09 24.78 -5.21
CA PHE A 9 -42.86 24.68 -6.01
C PHE A 9 -41.81 23.78 -5.35
N LEU A 10 -41.63 23.84 -4.02
CA LEU A 10 -40.71 22.97 -3.31
C LEU A 10 -41.15 21.50 -3.35
N SER A 11 -42.44 21.20 -3.19
CA SER A 11 -42.96 19.83 -3.33
C SER A 11 -42.94 19.33 -4.77
N ALA A 12 -43.20 20.19 -5.77
CA ALA A 12 -43.10 19.82 -7.18
C ALA A 12 -41.64 19.58 -7.61
N CYS A 13 -40.68 20.36 -7.12
CA CYS A 13 -39.25 20.13 -7.34
C CYS A 13 -38.76 18.87 -6.59
N LEU A 14 -39.30 18.55 -5.41
CA LEU A 14 -38.99 17.29 -4.72
C LEU A 14 -39.58 16.08 -5.44
N LEU A 15 -40.80 16.17 -5.95
CA LEU A 15 -41.43 15.12 -6.77
C LEU A 15 -40.72 14.93 -8.11
N LEU A 16 -40.30 16.01 -8.78
CA LEU A 16 -39.51 15.94 -10.01
C LEU A 16 -38.09 15.41 -9.75
N ALA A 17 -37.48 15.73 -8.60
CA ALA A 17 -36.20 15.17 -8.19
C ALA A 17 -36.30 13.68 -7.83
N CYS A 18 -37.40 13.23 -7.21
CA CYS A 18 -37.66 11.82 -6.97
C CYS A 18 -37.92 11.04 -8.27
N LEU A 19 -38.60 11.65 -9.26
CA LEU A 19 -38.84 11.02 -10.55
C LEU A 19 -37.58 10.89 -11.41
N ALA A 20 -36.62 11.81 -11.29
CA ALA A 20 -35.33 11.71 -11.97
C ALA A 20 -34.42 10.62 -11.37
N PHE A 21 -34.53 10.36 -10.05
CA PHE A 21 -33.76 9.32 -9.36
C PHE A 21 -34.36 7.90 -9.51
N ALA A 22 -35.64 7.80 -9.88
CA ALA A 22 -36.34 6.53 -9.96
C ALA A 22 -35.84 5.63 -11.11
N GLY A 23 -35.45 6.20 -12.25
CA GLY A 23 -35.11 5.45 -13.45
C GLY A 23 -33.95 4.44 -13.26
N PRO A 24 -32.73 4.89 -12.92
CA PRO A 24 -31.58 4.01 -12.76
C PRO A 24 -31.73 3.01 -11.61
N VAL A 25 -32.35 3.42 -10.51
CA VAL A 25 -32.55 2.58 -9.30
C VAL A 25 -33.61 1.50 -9.54
N GLU A 26 -34.71 1.82 -10.22
CA GLU A 26 -35.75 0.86 -10.57
C GLU A 26 -35.23 -0.14 -11.61
N LEU A 27 -34.46 0.33 -12.59
CA LEU A 27 -33.84 -0.53 -13.60
C LEU A 27 -32.82 -1.51 -12.98
N ARG A 28 -32.03 -1.05 -12.02
CA ARG A 28 -31.13 -1.89 -11.22
C ARG A 28 -31.90 -3.02 -10.51
N ALA A 29 -33.01 -2.69 -9.84
CA ALA A 29 -33.82 -3.69 -9.14
C ALA A 29 -34.50 -4.69 -10.10
N LYS A 30 -34.88 -4.26 -11.32
CA LYS A 30 -35.39 -5.15 -12.37
C LYS A 30 -34.30 -6.08 -12.90
N LEU A 31 -33.08 -5.56 -13.08
CA LEU A 31 -31.93 -6.35 -13.51
C LEU A 31 -31.55 -7.39 -12.46
N GLU A 32 -31.44 -7.06 -11.18
CA GLU A 32 -31.13 -8.05 -10.13
C GLU A 32 -32.16 -9.20 -10.05
N LYS A 33 -33.42 -8.93 -10.41
CA LYS A 33 -34.50 -9.92 -10.42
C LYS A 33 -34.54 -10.77 -11.69
N ALA A 34 -33.81 -10.39 -12.74
CA ALA A 34 -33.77 -11.16 -13.98
C ALA A 34 -32.97 -12.46 -13.76
N GLN A 35 -33.65 -13.60 -13.90
CA GLN A 35 -33.06 -14.94 -13.73
C GLN A 35 -32.86 -15.68 -15.05
N THR A 36 -33.34 -15.12 -16.16
CA THR A 36 -33.21 -15.72 -17.49
C THR A 36 -32.74 -14.70 -18.52
N SER A 37 -32.09 -15.18 -19.59
CA SER A 37 -31.62 -14.35 -20.70
C SER A 37 -32.75 -13.54 -21.35
N GLY A 38 -33.94 -14.14 -21.51
CA GLY A 38 -35.10 -13.45 -22.09
C GLY A 38 -35.61 -12.28 -21.24
N GLN A 39 -35.51 -12.39 -19.90
CA GLN A 39 -35.85 -11.27 -19.01
C GLN A 39 -34.83 -10.14 -19.12
N TYR A 40 -33.53 -10.47 -19.17
CA TYR A 40 -32.47 -9.50 -19.40
C TYR A 40 -32.65 -8.77 -20.74
N ASP A 41 -32.87 -9.51 -21.84
CA ASP A 41 -32.99 -8.95 -23.19
C ASP A 41 -34.16 -7.96 -23.31
N SER A 42 -35.24 -8.15 -22.54
CA SER A 42 -36.35 -7.21 -22.47
C SER A 42 -36.00 -5.86 -21.84
N LEU A 43 -34.98 -5.81 -20.98
CA LEU A 43 -34.52 -4.63 -20.26
C LEU A 43 -33.43 -3.86 -21.02
N VAL A 44 -32.84 -4.46 -22.05
CA VAL A 44 -31.77 -3.85 -22.87
C VAL A 44 -32.18 -2.53 -23.53
N PRO A 45 -33.40 -2.34 -24.07
CA PRO A 45 -33.82 -1.04 -24.60
C PRO A 45 -33.88 0.07 -23.54
N GLU A 46 -34.28 -0.28 -22.31
CA GLU A 46 -34.36 0.65 -21.18
C GLU A 46 -32.96 0.99 -20.65
N LEU A 47 -32.04 0.01 -20.65
CA LEU A 47 -30.61 0.20 -20.40
C LEU A 47 -29.98 1.16 -21.42
N ASN A 48 -30.19 0.94 -22.72
CA ASN A 48 -29.65 1.80 -23.77
C ASN A 48 -30.09 3.25 -23.61
N LYS A 49 -31.36 3.45 -23.24
CA LYS A 49 -31.93 4.79 -23.00
C LYS A 49 -31.32 5.47 -21.76
N THR A 50 -31.08 4.71 -20.70
CA THR A 50 -30.61 5.24 -19.40
C THR A 50 -29.11 5.48 -19.41
N LEU A 51 -28.32 4.59 -20.01
CA LEU A 51 -26.87 4.68 -20.09
C LEU A 51 -26.37 5.50 -21.29
N GLY A 52 -27.28 5.90 -22.20
CA GLY A 52 -26.97 6.78 -23.33
C GLY A 52 -26.12 6.13 -24.43
N GLY A 53 -26.17 4.80 -24.60
CA GLY A 53 -25.35 4.07 -25.57
C GLY A 53 -25.99 2.75 -26.03
N ASP A 54 -25.48 2.17 -27.12
CA ASP A 54 -25.95 0.87 -27.62
C ASP A 54 -25.28 -0.28 -26.85
N TRP A 55 -25.88 -0.66 -25.71
CA TRP A 55 -25.41 -1.75 -24.86
C TRP A 55 -25.47 -3.11 -25.55
N LYS A 56 -26.29 -3.27 -26.60
CA LYS A 56 -26.19 -4.46 -27.47
C LYS A 56 -24.84 -4.50 -28.17
N ALA A 57 -24.33 -3.37 -28.66
CA ALA A 57 -23.02 -3.30 -29.32
C ALA A 57 -21.85 -3.50 -28.35
N VAL A 58 -21.94 -2.97 -27.13
CA VAL A 58 -20.92 -3.14 -26.07
C VAL A 58 -20.82 -4.60 -25.62
N THR A 59 -21.94 -5.33 -25.63
CA THR A 59 -22.00 -6.76 -25.27
C THR A 59 -21.90 -7.71 -26.47
N SER A 60 -21.99 -7.20 -27.70
CA SER A 60 -21.75 -7.94 -28.94
C SER A 60 -20.34 -7.74 -29.49
N GLY A 61 -19.46 -7.03 -28.77
CA GLY A 61 -18.03 -6.97 -29.08
C GLY A 61 -17.45 -8.38 -29.11
N GLU A 62 -16.88 -8.73 -30.26
CA GLU A 62 -16.64 -10.07 -30.82
C GLU A 62 -15.82 -11.05 -29.97
N GLU A 63 -15.35 -10.67 -28.77
CA GLU A 63 -14.48 -11.51 -27.95
C GLU A 63 -14.76 -11.55 -26.44
N ARG A 64 -15.76 -10.83 -25.87
CA ARG A 64 -15.84 -10.75 -24.39
C ARG A 64 -16.88 -11.57 -23.63
N THR A 65 -18.15 -11.72 -24.01
CA THR A 65 -19.04 -12.62 -23.23
C THR A 65 -20.22 -13.17 -24.05
N THR A 66 -20.28 -14.48 -24.27
CA THR A 66 -21.50 -15.19 -24.73
C THR A 66 -22.50 -15.43 -23.60
N ASN A 67 -22.09 -15.26 -22.34
CA ASN A 67 -22.93 -15.47 -21.16
C ASN A 67 -23.71 -14.19 -20.80
N TRP A 68 -25.03 -14.31 -20.65
CA TRP A 68 -25.93 -13.21 -20.31
C TRP A 68 -25.76 -12.71 -18.86
N GLN A 69 -25.26 -13.57 -17.96
CA GLN A 69 -25.02 -13.23 -16.54
C GLN A 69 -23.87 -12.24 -16.38
N ASP A 70 -22.82 -12.40 -17.19
CA ASP A 70 -21.69 -11.47 -17.18
C ASP A 70 -22.12 -10.10 -17.70
N ARG A 71 -22.95 -10.07 -18.76
CA ARG A 71 -23.56 -8.84 -19.32
C ARG A 71 -24.46 -8.12 -18.31
N GLN A 72 -25.21 -8.89 -17.51
CA GLN A 72 -26.03 -8.37 -16.41
C GLN A 72 -25.17 -7.74 -15.32
N THR A 73 -24.05 -8.37 -14.96
CA THR A 73 -23.11 -7.86 -13.95
C THR A 73 -22.46 -6.55 -14.41
N ASP A 74 -22.01 -6.49 -15.66
CA ASP A 74 -21.44 -5.27 -16.24
C ASP A 74 -22.46 -4.12 -16.28
N ALA A 75 -23.71 -4.41 -16.62
CA ALA A 75 -24.79 -3.41 -16.61
C ALA A 75 -25.06 -2.86 -15.21
N LEU A 76 -25.05 -3.71 -14.17
CA LEU A 76 -25.22 -3.29 -12.78
C LEU A 76 -24.09 -2.38 -12.31
N ILE A 77 -22.83 -2.70 -12.65
CA ILE A 77 -21.66 -1.87 -12.30
C ILE A 77 -21.76 -0.48 -12.92
N GLN A 78 -22.17 -0.39 -14.19
CA GLN A 78 -22.32 0.90 -14.87
C GLN A 78 -23.47 1.73 -14.29
N LEU A 79 -24.58 1.08 -13.90
CA LEU A 79 -25.68 1.76 -13.20
C LEU A 79 -25.24 2.29 -11.85
N ASP A 80 -24.48 1.51 -11.06
CA ASP A 80 -23.94 1.95 -9.78
C ASP A 80 -22.97 3.13 -9.96
N ASN A 81 -22.14 3.12 -11.00
CA ASN A 81 -21.25 4.23 -11.34
C ASN A 81 -22.03 5.50 -11.73
N LEU A 82 -23.11 5.38 -12.51
CA LEU A 82 -23.93 6.55 -12.85
C LEU A 82 -24.64 7.12 -11.62
N VAL A 83 -25.21 6.27 -10.77
CA VAL A 83 -25.83 6.71 -9.51
C VAL A 83 -24.79 7.38 -8.61
N ALA A 84 -23.56 6.85 -8.53
CA ALA A 84 -22.48 7.43 -7.76
C ALA A 84 -21.97 8.76 -8.33
N VAL A 85 -21.87 8.89 -9.66
CA VAL A 85 -21.47 10.13 -10.34
C VAL A 85 -22.55 11.20 -10.18
N GLU A 86 -23.82 10.86 -10.33
CA GLU A 86 -24.92 11.81 -10.11
C GLU A 86 -25.09 12.21 -8.64
N ALA A 87 -24.84 11.28 -7.71
CA ALA A 87 -24.79 11.58 -6.27
C ALA A 87 -23.58 12.46 -5.90
N GLY A 88 -22.42 12.20 -6.53
CA GLY A 88 -21.18 12.96 -6.31
C GLY A 88 -21.18 14.34 -6.97
N ALA A 89 -21.87 14.51 -8.10
CA ALA A 89 -21.90 15.76 -8.87
C ALA A 89 -22.67 16.91 -8.18
N LYS A 90 -23.39 16.64 -7.07
CA LYS A 90 -24.14 17.65 -6.31
C LYS A 90 -23.57 17.98 -4.93
N GLY A 91 -22.35 17.54 -4.62
CA GLY A 91 -21.67 17.95 -3.39
C GLY A 91 -20.89 19.26 -3.57
N ASP A 92 -21.51 20.42 -3.36
CA ASP A 92 -20.75 21.65 -3.08
C ASP A 92 -20.26 21.60 -1.63
N VAL A 93 -19.24 20.78 -1.40
CA VAL A 93 -18.66 20.56 -0.08
C VAL A 93 -17.69 21.71 0.21
N LYS A 94 -18.15 22.68 1.01
CA LYS A 94 -17.36 23.85 1.41
C LYS A 94 -16.07 23.50 2.16
N ASP A 95 -15.99 22.33 2.81
CA ASP A 95 -14.74 21.82 3.39
C ASP A 95 -14.67 20.28 3.39
N PRO A 96 -14.02 19.67 2.38
CA PRO A 96 -13.98 18.21 2.18
C PRO A 96 -13.35 17.45 3.34
N LYS A 97 -12.48 18.09 4.12
CA LYS A 97 -11.80 17.44 5.24
C LYS A 97 -12.70 17.32 6.47
N ALA A 98 -13.50 18.34 6.74
CA ALA A 98 -14.43 18.33 7.86
C ALA A 98 -15.54 17.28 7.65
N GLU A 99 -16.03 17.16 6.42
CA GLU A 99 -17.08 16.20 6.09
C GLU A 99 -16.53 14.76 6.02
N ALA A 100 -15.32 14.56 5.49
CA ALA A 100 -14.64 13.26 5.55
C ALA A 100 -14.41 12.79 7.00
N ALA A 101 -14.05 13.70 7.91
CA ALA A 101 -13.91 13.38 9.33
C ALA A 101 -15.25 12.96 9.97
N GLN A 102 -16.36 13.58 9.56
CA GLN A 102 -17.70 13.23 10.05
C GLN A 102 -18.21 11.91 9.47
N ILE A 103 -17.90 11.61 8.21
CA ILE A 103 -18.23 10.33 7.57
C ILE A 103 -17.47 9.19 8.26
N VAL A 104 -16.17 9.37 8.49
CA VAL A 104 -15.33 8.38 9.21
C VAL A 104 -15.78 8.19 10.66
N ALA A 105 -16.36 9.22 11.29
CA ALA A 105 -16.87 9.14 12.66
C ALA A 105 -18.24 8.45 12.80
N LYS A 106 -18.92 8.08 11.70
CA LYS A 106 -20.21 7.36 11.78
C LYS A 106 -19.98 5.92 12.27
N PRO A 107 -20.86 5.39 13.15
CA PRO A 107 -20.73 4.03 13.71
C PRO A 107 -20.71 2.92 12.66
N GLU A 108 -21.29 3.16 11.48
CA GLU A 108 -21.34 2.22 10.36
C GLU A 108 -19.95 1.94 9.74
N TYR A 109 -19.00 2.87 9.87
CA TYR A 109 -17.61 2.68 9.43
C TYR A 109 -16.69 2.16 10.53
N HIS A 110 -17.24 1.88 11.71
CA HIS A 110 -16.55 1.21 12.80
C HIS A 110 -16.89 -0.28 12.72
N ASP A 111 -16.02 -1.05 12.07
CA ASP A 111 -16.15 -2.50 11.99
C ASP A 111 -16.12 -3.13 13.40
N THR A 112 -17.19 -3.85 13.75
CA THR A 112 -17.31 -4.61 15.01
C THR A 112 -16.63 -5.99 14.94
N GLY A 113 -15.87 -6.28 13.89
CA GLY A 113 -15.10 -7.51 13.74
C GLY A 113 -13.59 -7.32 13.93
N VAL A 114 -13.11 -7.62 15.14
CA VAL A 114 -11.69 -7.71 15.54
C VAL A 114 -10.94 -6.38 15.54
N ALA A 115 -10.61 -5.91 16.75
CA ALA A 115 -9.70 -4.81 16.99
C ALA A 115 -8.30 -5.09 16.38
N SER A 116 -8.14 -4.81 15.09
CA SER A 116 -6.85 -4.72 14.41
C SER A 116 -6.24 -3.34 14.65
N ASN A 117 -5.96 -3.02 15.91
CA ASN A 117 -4.98 -1.99 16.22
C ASN A 117 -4.50 -2.13 17.67
N LYS A 118 -3.37 -2.84 17.84
CA LYS A 118 -2.38 -2.78 18.94
C LYS A 118 -1.43 -4.00 18.94
N ASN A 119 -1.74 -5.07 18.21
CA ASN A 119 -0.96 -6.32 18.23
C ASN A 119 0.38 -6.31 17.46
N TRP A 120 0.66 -5.29 16.65
CA TRP A 120 1.96 -5.20 15.97
C TRP A 120 3.07 -4.65 16.88
N LEU A 121 2.72 -3.70 17.76
CA LEU A 121 3.67 -3.05 18.67
C LEU A 121 3.99 -3.94 19.87
N SER A 122 3.00 -4.71 20.37
CA SER A 122 3.21 -5.70 21.42
C SER A 122 4.00 -6.93 20.92
N ALA A 123 3.71 -7.43 19.72
CA ALA A 123 4.42 -8.57 19.13
C ALA A 123 5.88 -8.25 18.73
N THR A 124 6.20 -6.99 18.45
CA THR A 124 7.59 -6.53 18.25
C THR A 124 8.31 -6.32 19.58
N PHE A 125 7.62 -5.86 20.63
CA PHE A 125 8.21 -5.69 21.97
C PHE A 125 8.60 -7.03 22.62
N GLU A 126 7.83 -8.10 22.40
CA GLU A 126 8.15 -9.45 22.88
C GLU A 126 9.38 -10.09 22.19
N ARG A 127 9.67 -9.73 20.93
CA ARG A 127 10.90 -10.16 20.23
C ARG A 127 12.11 -9.28 20.55
N ALA A 128 11.89 -7.99 20.82
CA ALA A 128 12.94 -7.04 21.21
C ALA A 128 13.38 -7.20 22.68
N GLY A 129 12.53 -7.73 23.56
CA GLY A 129 12.81 -7.87 25.00
C GLY A 129 14.03 -8.73 25.34
N ARG A 130 14.38 -9.73 24.51
CA ARG A 130 15.58 -10.56 24.72
C ARG A 130 16.88 -9.83 24.34
N PHE A 131 16.89 -9.12 23.22
CA PHE A 131 18.05 -8.37 22.75
C PHE A 131 18.31 -7.08 23.55
N ILE A 132 17.25 -6.38 23.96
CA ILE A 132 17.35 -5.19 24.82
C ILE A 132 17.80 -5.60 26.22
N GLY A 133 17.32 -6.72 26.74
CA GLY A 133 17.73 -7.23 28.06
C GLY A 133 19.23 -7.53 28.14
N GLU A 134 19.80 -8.22 27.14
CA GLU A 134 21.23 -8.53 27.10
C GLU A 134 22.11 -7.30 26.86
N TRP A 135 21.68 -6.39 25.97
CA TRP A 135 22.38 -5.13 25.73
C TRP A 135 22.38 -4.23 26.97
N PHE A 136 21.23 -4.10 27.65
CA PHE A 136 21.10 -3.32 28.87
C PHE A 136 21.93 -3.93 30.00
N ASN A 137 21.93 -5.26 30.15
CA ASN A 137 22.71 -5.95 31.19
C ASN A 137 24.22 -5.81 30.96
N ASN A 138 24.69 -5.87 29.71
CA ASN A 138 26.10 -5.64 29.37
C ASN A 138 26.50 -4.17 29.55
N LEU A 139 25.62 -3.23 29.24
CA LEU A 139 25.84 -1.80 29.48
C LEU A 139 25.87 -1.49 30.99
N TRP A 140 24.98 -2.10 31.77
CA TRP A 140 24.91 -1.96 33.22
C TRP A 140 26.12 -2.59 33.92
N LYS A 141 26.56 -3.77 33.50
CA LYS A 141 27.80 -4.41 33.99
C LYS A 141 29.05 -3.60 33.67
N ARG A 142 29.11 -2.95 32.50
CA ARG A 142 30.22 -2.05 32.14
C ARG A 142 30.23 -0.73 32.89
N LEU A 143 29.05 -0.22 33.27
CA LEU A 143 28.90 1.05 33.99
C LEU A 143 28.97 0.89 35.52
N PHE A 144 28.56 -0.25 36.08
CA PHE A 144 28.42 -0.43 37.53
C PHE A 144 29.19 -1.64 38.10
N GLY A 145 29.75 -2.53 37.26
CA GLY A 145 30.42 -3.77 37.69
C GLY A 145 29.48 -4.73 38.45
N ASP A 146 29.87 -5.98 38.63
CA ASP A 146 29.12 -6.93 39.50
C ASP A 146 29.29 -6.54 40.98
N SER A 147 28.67 -5.44 41.40
CA SER A 147 28.64 -5.01 42.80
C SER A 147 27.52 -5.73 43.55
N ARG A 148 27.61 -7.06 43.61
CA ARG A 148 27.13 -7.86 44.75
C ARG A 148 28.22 -8.00 45.82
N ALA A 149 29.22 -7.13 45.79
CA ALA A 149 30.12 -6.95 46.91
C ALA A 149 29.35 -6.21 48.01
N GLN A 150 29.18 -6.90 49.14
CA GLN A 150 28.70 -6.41 50.43
C GLN A 150 29.08 -4.93 50.60
N LEU A 151 28.08 -4.03 50.63
CA LEU A 151 28.34 -2.65 51.04
C LEU A 151 28.74 -2.72 52.52
N PRO A 152 30.01 -2.42 52.88
CA PRO A 152 30.38 -2.41 54.27
C PRO A 152 29.61 -1.26 54.94
N GLN A 153 28.91 -1.58 56.02
CA GLN A 153 28.39 -0.59 56.96
C GLN A 153 29.61 0.14 57.56
N SER A 154 30.08 1.17 56.87
CA SER A 154 31.20 1.99 57.31
C SER A 154 30.90 3.44 57.00
N SER A 155 30.26 4.09 57.97
CA SER A 155 30.72 5.29 58.66
C SER A 155 31.49 6.37 57.89
N PHE A 156 31.06 6.73 56.68
CA PHE A 156 31.42 8.01 56.06
C PHE A 156 30.18 8.90 55.98
N GLY A 157 30.21 10.00 56.72
CA GLY A 157 29.09 10.88 56.99
C GLY A 157 28.44 11.47 55.74
N ALA A 158 27.12 11.33 55.67
CA ALA A 158 26.13 12.30 55.17
C ALA A 158 26.42 13.08 53.87
N ILE A 159 27.16 12.52 52.90
CA ILE A 159 27.12 13.04 51.54
C ILE A 159 25.99 12.30 50.82
N ASN A 160 24.85 12.97 50.70
CA ASN A 160 23.73 12.49 49.89
C ASN A 160 24.21 12.41 48.43
N PHE A 161 24.57 11.21 47.96
CA PHE A 161 24.93 10.97 46.55
C PHE A 161 23.72 11.05 45.61
N GLN A 162 22.52 11.03 46.17
CA GLN A 162 21.26 11.09 45.45
C GLN A 162 21.14 12.31 44.50
N PRO A 163 21.40 13.57 44.92
CA PRO A 163 21.40 14.72 44.00
C PRO A 163 22.43 14.63 42.88
N ILE A 164 23.60 14.02 43.13
CA ILE A 164 24.65 13.88 42.10
C ILE A 164 24.17 12.94 40.99
N VAL A 165 23.56 11.81 41.37
CA VAL A 165 22.99 10.85 40.41
C VAL A 165 21.86 11.49 39.59
N TRP A 166 20.93 12.22 40.23
CA TRP A 166 19.86 12.92 39.52
C TRP A 166 20.38 14.01 38.57
N THR A 167 21.44 14.72 38.96
CA THR A 167 22.06 15.76 38.13
C THR A 167 22.68 15.15 36.87
N VAL A 168 23.38 14.02 37.02
CA VAL A 168 23.99 13.31 35.88
C VAL A 168 22.91 12.75 34.94
N LEU A 169 21.82 12.20 35.48
CA LEU A 169 20.70 11.70 34.67
C LEU A 169 19.99 12.80 33.89
N VAL A 170 19.73 13.94 34.52
CA VAL A 170 19.09 15.09 33.86
C VAL A 170 20.02 15.68 32.80
N ALA A 171 21.31 15.83 33.10
CA ALA A 171 22.30 16.31 32.13
C ALA A 171 22.43 15.35 30.93
N GLY A 172 22.44 14.03 31.17
CA GLY A 172 22.44 13.01 30.12
C GLY A 172 21.17 13.05 29.26
N LEU A 173 20.00 13.20 29.88
CA LEU A 173 18.72 13.32 29.18
C LEU A 173 18.66 14.59 28.32
N LEU A 174 19.11 15.73 28.85
CA LEU A 174 19.17 17.00 28.11
C LEU A 174 20.18 16.94 26.97
N GLY A 175 21.35 16.34 27.20
CA GLY A 175 22.36 16.11 26.16
C GLY A 175 21.85 15.18 25.06
N PHE A 176 21.16 14.10 25.43
CA PHE A 176 20.52 13.18 24.49
C PHE A 176 19.40 13.87 23.70
N ALA A 177 18.54 14.66 24.36
CA ALA A 177 17.49 15.43 23.72
C ALA A 177 18.09 16.48 22.76
N TYR A 178 19.15 17.18 23.16
CA TYR A 178 19.86 18.13 22.29
C TYR A 178 20.52 17.42 21.09
N TYR A 179 21.18 16.29 21.30
CA TYR A 179 21.76 15.47 20.24
C TYR A 179 20.69 14.93 19.29
N ALA A 180 19.59 14.41 19.83
CA ALA A 180 18.45 13.94 19.05
C ALA A 180 17.84 15.09 18.24
N VAL A 181 17.57 16.24 18.86
CA VAL A 181 16.99 17.39 18.16
C VAL A 181 17.94 17.94 17.09
N THR A 182 19.24 18.07 17.35
CA THR A 182 20.20 18.59 16.35
C THR A 182 20.47 17.59 15.22
N ARG A 183 20.51 16.29 15.51
CA ARG A 183 20.72 15.24 14.50
C ARG A 183 19.47 14.92 13.70
N PHE A 184 18.29 15.09 14.31
CA PHE A 184 16.98 14.69 13.76
C PHE A 184 16.18 15.88 13.21
N ARG A 185 16.62 17.13 13.41
CA ARG A 185 16.03 18.32 12.74
C ARG A 185 16.30 18.40 11.24
N TRP A 186 17.11 17.49 10.68
CA TRP A 186 17.34 17.43 9.22
C TRP A 186 16.45 16.41 8.50
N THR A 187 15.75 15.53 9.21
CA THR A 187 14.94 14.44 8.62
C THR A 187 13.44 14.73 8.58
N PHE A 188 12.95 15.76 9.28
CA PHE A 188 11.50 15.99 9.43
C PHE A 188 10.82 16.76 8.27
N ASN A 189 11.56 17.23 7.26
CA ASN A 189 10.96 17.88 6.08
C ASN A 189 10.70 16.93 4.89
N ARG A 190 10.88 15.62 5.05
CA ARG A 190 10.49 14.63 4.05
C ARG A 190 9.06 14.19 4.30
N LYS A 191 8.16 14.60 3.41
CA LYS A 191 6.81 14.03 3.25
C LYS A 191 6.92 12.51 3.39
N VAL A 192 6.25 11.95 4.40
CA VAL A 192 6.13 10.51 4.60
C VAL A 192 5.48 9.92 3.36
N LYS A 193 6.30 9.36 2.47
CA LYS A 193 5.86 8.43 1.43
C LYS A 193 5.95 7.04 2.04
N ALA A 194 4.90 6.25 1.87
CA ALA A 194 4.84 4.86 2.29
C ALA A 194 6.09 4.11 1.81
N GLY A 195 6.62 3.23 2.67
CA GLY A 195 7.93 2.60 2.56
C GLY A 195 8.35 2.23 1.14
N GLY A 196 9.42 2.86 0.69
CA GLY A 196 10.05 2.58 -0.60
C GLY A 196 10.66 1.18 -0.64
N LEU A 197 10.99 0.74 -1.86
CA LEU A 197 11.56 -0.56 -2.12
C LEU A 197 12.88 -0.79 -1.38
N LEU A 198 13.68 0.25 -1.20
CA LEU A 198 14.92 0.27 -0.41
C LEU A 198 14.71 1.05 0.88
N GLN A 199 15.37 0.61 1.95
CA GLN A 199 15.45 1.42 3.17
C GLN A 199 16.33 2.66 2.88
N ASP A 200 16.02 3.79 3.51
CA ASP A 200 16.70 5.07 3.26
C ASP A 200 18.22 5.01 3.52
N ASP A 201 18.70 4.01 4.25
CA ASP A 201 20.09 3.75 4.62
C ASP A 201 20.78 2.66 3.78
N GLU A 202 20.08 2.00 2.85
CA GLU A 202 20.66 0.95 2.02
C GLU A 202 21.56 1.55 0.92
N PRO A 203 22.83 1.11 0.74
CA PRO A 203 23.76 1.70 -0.23
C PRO A 203 23.30 1.49 -1.68
N ASP A 204 23.66 2.42 -2.57
CA ASP A 204 23.46 2.22 -4.01
C ASP A 204 24.35 1.07 -4.46
N ARG A 205 23.73 0.05 -5.06
CA ARG A 205 24.40 -1.14 -5.57
C ARG A 205 24.09 -1.29 -7.04
N THR A 206 25.10 -1.69 -7.80
CA THR A 206 24.98 -2.14 -9.19
C THR A 206 24.19 -3.44 -9.25
N ALA A 207 23.68 -3.77 -10.44
CA ALA A 207 22.95 -5.03 -10.59
C ALA A 207 23.82 -6.26 -10.28
N ASP A 208 25.11 -6.23 -10.61
CA ASP A 208 26.01 -7.35 -10.38
C ASP A 208 26.27 -7.56 -8.87
N GLU A 209 26.39 -6.47 -8.10
CA GLU A 209 26.49 -6.54 -6.63
C GLU A 209 25.22 -7.12 -5.99
N TRP A 210 24.03 -6.83 -6.54
CA TRP A 210 22.79 -7.45 -6.10
C TRP A 210 22.75 -8.95 -6.40
N ILE A 211 23.30 -9.39 -7.53
CA ILE A 211 23.41 -10.82 -7.86
C ILE A 211 24.33 -11.53 -6.87
N THR A 212 25.54 -11.00 -6.64
CA THR A 212 26.47 -11.58 -5.64
C THR A 212 25.81 -11.64 -4.26
N ARG A 213 25.11 -10.58 -3.84
CA ARG A 213 24.39 -10.57 -2.57
C ARG A 213 23.29 -11.63 -2.51
N SER A 214 22.58 -11.86 -3.61
CA SER A 214 21.56 -12.91 -3.67
C SER A 214 22.14 -14.31 -3.49
N GLU A 215 23.34 -14.55 -3.99
CA GLU A 215 24.04 -15.84 -3.89
C GLU A 215 24.47 -16.12 -2.45
N GLU A 216 25.04 -15.13 -1.78
CA GLU A 216 25.36 -15.21 -0.35
C GLU A 216 24.12 -15.52 0.49
N LEU A 217 23.01 -14.84 0.22
CA LEU A 217 21.75 -15.02 0.96
C LEU A 217 21.14 -16.41 0.69
N SER A 218 21.16 -16.87 -0.57
CA SER A 218 20.68 -18.20 -0.95
C SER A 218 21.50 -19.31 -0.29
N ALA A 219 22.82 -19.16 -0.24
CA ALA A 219 23.72 -20.10 0.46
C ALA A 219 23.44 -20.18 1.97
N ASN A 220 23.01 -19.06 2.57
CA ASN A 220 22.59 -18.98 3.96
C ASN A 220 21.11 -19.34 4.20
N GLN A 221 20.42 -19.91 3.19
CA GLN A 221 18.99 -20.27 3.24
C GLN A 221 18.04 -19.08 3.52
N GLN A 222 18.50 -17.86 3.25
CA GLN A 222 17.72 -16.62 3.35
C GLN A 222 17.05 -16.33 2.00
N TYR A 223 16.16 -17.22 1.58
CA TYR A 223 15.61 -17.23 0.22
C TYR A 223 14.77 -16.00 -0.12
N ARG A 224 13.99 -15.47 0.83
CA ARG A 224 13.17 -14.27 0.62
C ARG A 224 14.04 -13.04 0.35
N GLU A 225 15.10 -12.88 1.14
CA GLU A 225 16.06 -11.80 0.97
C GLU A 225 16.86 -11.95 -0.33
N ALA A 226 17.19 -13.20 -0.72
CA ALA A 226 17.82 -13.50 -2.00
C ALA A 226 16.92 -13.10 -3.19
N VAL A 227 15.63 -13.46 -3.15
CA VAL A 227 14.63 -13.06 -4.16
C VAL A 227 14.51 -11.54 -4.26
N ARG A 228 14.52 -10.83 -3.13
CA ARG A 228 14.54 -9.35 -3.12
C ARG A 228 15.76 -8.79 -3.84
N CYS A 229 16.93 -9.33 -3.58
CA CYS A 229 18.15 -8.89 -4.26
C CYS A 229 18.06 -9.14 -5.78
N LEU A 230 17.54 -10.29 -6.20
CA LEU A 230 17.33 -10.60 -7.63
C LEU A 230 16.33 -9.65 -8.29
N TYR A 231 15.21 -9.35 -7.63
CA TYR A 231 14.24 -8.39 -8.15
C TYR A 231 14.83 -6.99 -8.28
N LEU A 232 15.58 -6.52 -7.27
CA LEU A 232 16.32 -5.26 -7.33
C LEU A 232 17.34 -5.24 -8.46
N ALA A 233 18.08 -6.33 -8.67
CA ALA A 233 19.02 -6.46 -9.78
C ALA A 233 18.31 -6.26 -11.14
N CYS A 234 17.10 -6.82 -11.31
CA CYS A 234 16.31 -6.61 -12.53
C CYS A 234 15.98 -5.13 -12.75
N LEU A 235 15.50 -4.44 -11.71
CA LEU A 235 15.15 -3.01 -11.79
C LEU A 235 16.37 -2.15 -12.11
N VAL A 236 17.51 -2.44 -11.49
CA VAL A 236 18.78 -1.74 -11.77
C VAL A 236 19.26 -2.01 -13.20
N LYS A 237 19.15 -3.25 -13.71
CA LYS A 237 19.48 -3.54 -15.12
C LYS A 237 18.60 -2.78 -16.10
N PHE A 238 17.32 -2.57 -15.81
CA PHE A 238 16.48 -1.73 -16.66
C PHE A 238 16.92 -0.25 -16.65
N ASP A 239 17.46 0.25 -15.54
CA ASP A 239 18.03 1.60 -15.46
C ASP A 239 19.34 1.71 -16.22
N GLU A 240 20.27 0.76 -16.01
CA GLU A 240 21.53 0.66 -16.76
C GLU A 240 21.30 0.59 -18.29
N ALA A 241 20.23 -0.09 -18.72
CA ALA A 241 19.83 -0.21 -20.12
C ALA A 241 19.02 1.00 -20.65
N ASN A 242 18.77 2.01 -19.83
CA ASN A 242 17.91 3.17 -20.12
C ASN A 242 16.48 2.78 -20.53
N VAL A 243 15.97 1.62 -20.10
CA VAL A 243 14.57 1.22 -20.30
C VAL A 243 13.67 2.00 -19.35
N MET A 244 14.02 2.03 -18.07
CA MET A 244 13.32 2.85 -17.09
C MET A 244 14.24 3.23 -15.94
N ARG A 245 14.06 4.43 -15.39
CA ARG A 245 14.86 4.88 -14.26
C ARG A 245 14.46 4.17 -12.96
N PHE A 246 15.42 3.64 -12.23
CA PHE A 246 15.20 3.09 -10.91
C PHE A 246 15.11 4.22 -9.87
N ARG A 247 14.11 4.13 -8.98
CA ARG A 247 13.77 5.19 -8.01
C ARG A 247 13.38 4.53 -6.69
N ARG A 248 14.27 4.64 -5.70
CA ARG A 248 14.17 3.98 -4.39
C ARG A 248 12.84 4.20 -3.66
N GLY A 249 12.27 5.39 -3.77
CA GLY A 249 11.03 5.79 -3.10
C GLY A 249 9.75 5.45 -3.87
N GLU A 250 9.85 4.70 -4.97
CA GLU A 250 8.71 4.21 -5.72
C GLU A 250 8.35 2.78 -5.30
N THR A 251 7.08 2.43 -5.47
CA THR A 251 6.55 1.09 -5.25
C THR A 251 6.86 0.17 -6.42
N ASN A 252 6.76 -1.14 -6.22
CA ASN A 252 6.92 -2.14 -7.29
C ASN A 252 6.01 -1.87 -8.49
N TRP A 253 4.75 -1.49 -8.21
CA TRP A 253 3.75 -1.22 -9.24
C TRP A 253 4.03 0.08 -10.00
N GLU A 254 4.61 1.09 -9.35
CA GLU A 254 5.05 2.31 -10.04
C GLU A 254 6.23 2.02 -11.00
N HIS A 255 7.15 1.12 -10.62
CA HIS A 255 8.18 0.64 -11.53
C HIS A 255 7.60 -0.16 -12.69
N LEU A 256 6.65 -1.06 -12.45
CA LEU A 256 5.96 -1.80 -13.51
C LEU A 256 5.27 -0.87 -14.49
N TRP A 257 4.49 0.10 -14.00
CA TRP A 257 3.81 1.07 -14.86
C TRP A 257 4.80 1.87 -15.72
N ARG A 258 5.93 2.28 -15.13
CA ARG A 258 7.00 3.00 -15.85
C ARG A 258 7.67 2.12 -16.91
N PHE A 259 7.88 0.84 -16.61
CA PHE A 259 8.40 -0.14 -17.55
C PHE A 259 7.44 -0.32 -18.74
N ASP A 260 6.14 -0.49 -18.46
CA ASP A 260 5.12 -0.66 -19.50
C ASP A 260 4.92 0.57 -20.38
N ALA A 261 5.05 1.76 -19.81
CA ALA A 261 5.00 3.02 -20.55
C ALA A 261 6.31 3.35 -21.30
N SER A 262 7.38 2.56 -21.13
CA SER A 262 8.67 2.87 -21.75
C SER A 262 8.65 2.57 -23.25
N PRO A 263 9.05 3.53 -24.12
CA PRO A 263 9.23 3.28 -25.55
C PRO A 263 10.39 2.33 -25.84
N ARG A 264 11.29 2.11 -24.86
CA ARG A 264 12.44 1.20 -24.96
C ARG A 264 12.17 -0.16 -24.31
N LYS A 265 10.90 -0.45 -23.97
CA LYS A 265 10.49 -1.74 -23.41
C LYS A 265 10.89 -2.87 -24.38
N PRO A 266 11.70 -3.85 -23.94
CA PRO A 266 12.03 -5.00 -24.78
C PRO A 266 10.78 -5.81 -25.15
N ALA A 267 10.63 -6.13 -26.42
CA ALA A 267 9.51 -6.94 -26.90
C ALA A 267 9.50 -8.33 -26.26
N GLY A 268 8.33 -8.79 -25.84
CA GLY A 268 8.14 -10.12 -25.24
C GLY A 268 8.57 -10.26 -23.78
N LEU A 269 9.06 -9.19 -23.14
CA LEU A 269 9.42 -9.21 -21.72
C LEU A 269 8.25 -8.73 -20.86
N ASP A 270 7.82 -9.58 -19.93
CA ASP A 270 6.75 -9.28 -18.96
C ASP A 270 7.32 -9.09 -17.54
N LEU A 271 7.18 -7.87 -17.00
CA LEU A 271 7.56 -7.55 -15.63
C LEU A 271 6.39 -7.74 -14.64
N ALA A 272 5.15 -7.87 -15.11
CA ALA A 272 3.97 -7.95 -14.25
C ALA A 272 3.93 -9.27 -13.47
N THR A 273 4.19 -10.39 -14.15
CA THR A 273 4.26 -11.72 -13.52
C THR A 273 5.26 -11.79 -12.36
N PRO A 274 6.55 -11.45 -12.54
CA PRO A 274 7.53 -11.48 -11.44
C PRO A 274 7.24 -10.42 -10.37
N THR A 275 6.66 -9.27 -10.72
CA THR A 275 6.27 -8.26 -9.73
C THR A 275 5.18 -8.78 -8.79
N ARG A 276 4.16 -9.47 -9.32
CA ARG A 276 3.10 -10.08 -8.50
C ARG A 276 3.65 -11.20 -7.61
N ALA A 277 4.54 -12.04 -8.15
CA ALA A 277 5.21 -13.08 -7.37
C ALA A 277 6.06 -12.47 -6.23
N PHE A 278 6.79 -11.39 -6.53
CA PHE A 278 7.60 -10.68 -5.55
C PHE A 278 6.77 -10.13 -4.39
N ASP A 279 5.60 -9.54 -4.67
CA ASP A 279 4.71 -9.01 -3.64
C ASP A 279 4.23 -10.11 -2.67
N VAL A 280 3.89 -11.29 -3.20
CA VAL A 280 3.50 -12.45 -2.38
C VAL A 280 4.66 -12.94 -1.49
N ILE A 281 5.88 -12.98 -2.05
CA ILE A 281 7.07 -13.45 -1.34
C ILE A 281 7.50 -12.45 -0.25
N TRP A 282 7.55 -11.16 -0.60
CA TRP A 282 8.08 -10.11 0.27
C TRP A 282 7.04 -9.64 1.28
N TYR A 283 5.91 -9.10 0.80
CA TYR A 283 4.87 -8.55 1.68
C TYR A 283 3.98 -9.65 2.26
N GLY A 284 3.66 -10.67 1.46
CA GLY A 284 2.89 -11.83 1.92
C GLY A 284 3.69 -12.80 2.80
N ARG A 285 5.04 -12.66 2.85
CA ARG A 285 5.96 -13.55 3.59
C ARG A 285 5.81 -15.04 3.25
N ARG A 286 5.46 -15.36 2.01
CA ARG A 286 5.30 -16.75 1.52
C ARG A 286 6.38 -17.07 0.50
N THR A 287 7.36 -17.88 0.90
CA THR A 287 8.41 -18.37 -0.01
C THR A 287 8.41 -19.90 -0.05
N GLU A 288 8.61 -20.45 -1.26
CA GLU A 288 8.82 -21.87 -1.53
C GLU A 288 10.31 -22.26 -1.37
N GLY A 289 11.19 -21.30 -1.07
CA GLY A 289 12.62 -21.52 -0.86
C GLY A 289 13.42 -21.40 -2.15
N GLN A 290 14.33 -22.36 -2.40
CA GLN A 290 15.21 -22.37 -3.58
C GLN A 290 14.47 -22.23 -4.92
N PRO A 291 13.30 -22.87 -5.15
CA PRO A 291 12.56 -22.71 -6.41
C PRO A 291 12.19 -21.26 -6.74
N ASP A 292 11.91 -20.41 -5.74
CA ASP A 292 11.63 -19.00 -5.98
C ASP A 292 12.89 -18.25 -6.42
N VAL A 293 14.03 -18.55 -5.80
CA VAL A 293 15.33 -17.96 -6.18
C VAL A 293 15.64 -18.32 -7.63
N ASP A 294 15.44 -19.58 -8.02
CA ASP A 294 15.73 -20.06 -9.37
C ASP A 294 14.81 -19.40 -10.41
N ARG A 295 13.50 -19.25 -10.11
CA ARG A 295 12.55 -18.52 -10.97
C ARG A 295 12.97 -17.06 -11.19
N PHE A 296 13.37 -16.36 -10.11
CA PHE A 296 13.80 -14.96 -10.22
C PHE A 296 15.17 -14.82 -10.92
N ARG A 297 16.07 -15.79 -10.75
CA ARG A 297 17.34 -15.85 -11.48
C ARG A 297 17.12 -16.06 -12.97
N GLU A 298 16.21 -16.96 -13.33
CA GLU A 298 15.82 -17.19 -14.73
C GLU A 298 15.22 -15.92 -15.34
N PHE A 299 14.33 -15.25 -14.62
CA PHE A 299 13.80 -13.95 -15.08
C PHE A 299 14.90 -12.90 -15.24
N TYR A 300 15.85 -12.80 -14.30
CA TYR A 300 17.00 -11.89 -14.44
C TYR A 300 17.82 -12.19 -15.70
N ASN A 301 18.07 -13.46 -16.01
CA ASN A 301 18.77 -13.84 -17.24
C ASN A 301 18.02 -13.39 -18.50
N GLN A 302 16.68 -13.50 -18.50
CA GLN A 302 15.84 -13.00 -19.59
C GLN A 302 15.95 -11.47 -19.72
N VAL A 303 15.99 -10.73 -18.59
CA VAL A 303 16.21 -9.28 -18.59
C VAL A 303 17.56 -8.92 -19.21
N VAL A 304 18.64 -9.60 -18.82
CA VAL A 304 19.98 -9.36 -19.38
C VAL A 304 19.99 -9.63 -20.89
N ALA A 305 19.42 -10.75 -21.33
CA ALA A 305 19.36 -11.10 -22.74
C ALA A 305 18.52 -10.10 -23.56
N ALA A 306 17.39 -9.65 -23.02
CA ALA A 306 16.48 -8.73 -23.69
C ALA A 306 17.07 -7.31 -23.79
N THR A 307 17.71 -6.83 -22.72
CA THR A 307 18.35 -5.50 -22.69
C THR A 307 19.62 -5.44 -23.54
N ALA A 308 20.38 -6.54 -23.63
CA ALA A 308 21.51 -6.64 -24.56
C ALA A 308 21.07 -6.52 -26.03
N LYS A 309 19.99 -7.21 -26.42
CA LYS A 309 19.41 -7.09 -27.78
C LYS A 309 18.91 -5.68 -28.08
N ALA A 310 18.25 -5.04 -27.12
CA ALA A 310 17.73 -3.67 -27.28
C ALA A 310 18.83 -2.59 -27.37
N LYS A 311 20.07 -2.89 -26.94
CA LYS A 311 21.23 -2.00 -27.11
C LYS A 311 21.90 -2.17 -28.48
N ALA A 312 21.74 -3.34 -29.11
CA ALA A 312 22.33 -3.68 -30.40
C ALA A 312 21.46 -3.27 -31.60
N ALA A 313 20.18 -3.00 -31.37
CA ALA A 313 19.21 -2.49 -32.36
C ALA A 313 19.15 -0.95 -32.32
#